data_AF-A0A3B9L971-F1
#
_entry.id   AF-A0A3B9L971-F1
#
_cell.length_a   1.000
_cell.length_b   1.000
_cell.length_c   1.000
_cell.angle_alpha   90.00
_cell.angle_beta   90.00
_cell.angle_gamma   90.00
#
_symmetry.space_group_name_H-M   'P 1'
#
loop_
_entity.id
_entity.type
_entity.pdbx_description
1 polymer ?
#
loop_
_entity_poly.entity_id
_entity_poly.type
_entity_poly.pdbx_seq_one_letter_code
_entity_poly.pdbx_strand_id
1 'polypeptide(L)'
;AIVPLSIPLLAGPGAISNMILSAQQYPGFLGHVSLVIPVAVIAGCIWLLLKLADTITQQLGTIGINIVTRLMGLILAAMAVEFIAHGLTGLFPQLAG
;
A
#
# COMPACT_ATOMS: atom_id res chain seq x y z
N ALA A 1 -18.85 -0.27 1.37
CA ALA A 1 -17.95 0.90 1.34
C ALA A 1 -16.56 0.46 1.78
N ILE A 2 -15.65 0.18 0.84
CA ILE A 2 -14.29 -0.37 1.08
C ILE A 2 -13.20 0.64 0.63
N VAL A 3 -13.63 1.73 -0.02
CA VAL A 3 -12.82 2.70 -0.76
C VAL A 3 -11.66 3.35 0.03
N PRO A 4 -11.79 3.75 1.31
CA PRO A 4 -10.68 4.43 1.98
C PRO A 4 -9.52 3.49 2.33
N LEU A 5 -9.78 2.19 2.47
CA LEU A 5 -8.76 1.18 2.83
C LEU A 5 -8.12 0.52 1.61
N SER A 6 -8.83 0.45 0.49
CA SER A 6 -8.29 -0.07 -0.77
C SER A 6 -7.10 0.76 -1.29
N ILE A 7 -7.14 2.08 -1.09
CA ILE A 7 -6.06 3.00 -1.48
C ILE A 7 -4.75 2.72 -0.71
N PRO A 8 -4.73 2.71 0.63
CA PRO A 8 -3.52 2.40 1.40
C PRO A 8 -3.07 0.95 1.21
N LEU A 9 -3.98 0.00 0.94
CA LEU A 9 -3.61 -1.37 0.57
C LEU A 9 -2.86 -1.43 -0.77
N LEU A 10 -3.30 -0.65 -1.78
CA LEU A 10 -2.65 -0.60 -3.09
C LEU A 10 -1.32 0.15 -3.07
N ALA A 11 -1.22 1.25 -2.32
CA ALA A 11 0.00 2.04 -2.21
C ALA A 11 1.00 1.44 -1.21
N GLY A 12 0.53 0.84 -0.12
CA GLY A 12 1.33 0.33 0.99
C GLY A 12 1.83 1.44 1.94
N PRO A 13 1.79 1.24 3.27
CA PRO A 13 2.22 2.26 4.25
C PRO A 13 3.69 2.65 4.10
N GLY A 14 4.56 1.69 3.73
CA GLY A 14 5.98 1.95 3.46
C GLY A 14 6.22 2.85 2.25
N ALA A 15 5.46 2.68 1.16
CA ALA A 15 5.60 3.53 -0.02
C ALA A 15 5.06 4.94 0.23
N ILE A 16 3.99 5.08 1.03
CA ILE A 16 3.48 6.38 1.47
C ILE A 16 4.56 7.12 2.26
N SER A 17 5.18 6.45 3.25
CA SER A 17 6.25 7.04 4.06
C SER A 17 7.46 7.44 3.20
N ASN A 18 7.87 6.58 2.25
CA ASN A 18 8.98 6.86 1.34
C ASN A 18 8.69 8.04 0.40
N MET A 19 7.46 8.18 -0.10
CA MET A 19 7.07 9.36 -0.89
C MET A 19 7.09 10.64 -0.06
N ILE A 20 6.63 10.60 1.19
CA ILE A 20 6.67 11.76 2.10
C ILE A 20 8.12 12.17 2.36
N LEU A 21 9.00 11.22 2.69
CA LEU A 21 10.43 11.47 2.90
C LEU A 21 11.11 12.02 1.64
N SER A 22 10.83 11.42 0.47
CA SER A 22 11.38 11.87 -0.81
C SER A 22 10.90 13.28 -1.18
N ALA A 23 9.65 13.61 -0.86
CA ALA A 23 9.10 14.95 -1.08
C ALA A 23 9.75 16.01 -0.16
N GLN A 24 10.17 15.63 1.06
CA GLN A 24 10.90 16.54 1.96
C GLN A 24 12.38 16.71 1.59
N GLN A 25 13.01 15.69 1.00
CA GLN A 25 14.43 15.73 0.64
C GLN A 25 14.74 16.65 -0.55
N TYR A 26 13.78 16.88 -1.44
CA TYR A 26 13.95 17.72 -2.63
C TYR A 26 12.86 18.79 -2.74
N PRO A 27 12.92 19.87 -1.94
CA PRO A 27 11.96 20.97 -2.01
C PRO A 27 12.19 21.78 -3.30
N GLY A 28 11.49 21.44 -4.37
CA GLY A 28 11.55 22.15 -5.65
C GLY A 28 10.63 21.54 -6.71
N PHE A 29 10.17 22.36 -7.67
CA PHE A 29 9.28 21.93 -8.75
C PHE A 29 9.85 20.75 -9.56
N LEU A 30 11.17 20.76 -9.81
CA LEU A 30 11.90 19.66 -10.45
C LEU A 30 11.97 18.38 -9.61
N GLY A 31 12.05 18.49 -8.28
CA GLY A 31 12.02 17.34 -7.36
C GLY A 31 10.66 16.64 -7.38
N HIS A 32 9.57 17.42 -7.35
CA HIS A 32 8.21 16.90 -7.45
C HIS A 32 7.91 16.23 -8.80
N VAL A 33 8.45 16.75 -9.91
CA VAL A 33 8.33 16.11 -11.23
C VAL A 33 9.02 14.74 -11.25
N SER A 34 10.12 14.57 -10.49
CA SER A 34 10.78 13.25 -10.39
C SER A 34 9.92 12.20 -9.68
N LEU A 35 9.04 12.60 -8.75
CA LEU A 35 8.09 11.70 -8.09
C LEU A 35 6.96 11.23 -9.02
N VAL A 36 6.70 11.94 -10.12
CA VAL A 36 5.64 11.57 -11.08
C VAL A 36 5.99 10.27 -11.80
N ILE A 37 7.28 10.02 -12.05
CA ILE A 37 7.76 8.84 -12.77
C ILE A 37 7.40 7.53 -12.01
N PRO A 38 7.80 7.33 -10.74
CA PRO A 38 7.44 6.11 -10.01
C PRO A 38 5.92 5.95 -9.83
N VAL A 39 5.18 7.05 -9.63
CA VAL A 39 3.72 7.00 -9.55
C VAL A 39 3.11 6.52 -10.87
N ALA A 40 3.58 7.04 -12.01
CA ALA A 40 3.10 6.64 -13.33
C ALA A 40 3.43 5.16 -13.63
N VAL A 41 4.61 4.68 -13.22
CA VAL A 41 4.99 3.27 -13.36
C VAL A 41 4.06 2.36 -12.54
N ILE A 42 3.81 2.70 -11.27
CA ILE A 42 2.90 1.94 -10.41
C ILE A 42 1.49 1.96 -10.96
N ALA A 43 0.98 3.13 -11.37
CA ALA A 43 -0.35 3.26 -11.97
C ALA A 43 -0.47 2.42 -13.26
N GLY A 44 0.56 2.41 -14.11
CA GLY A 44 0.63 1.56 -15.30
C GLY A 44 0.60 0.06 -14.97
N CYS A 45 1.37 -0.37 -13.96
CA CYS A 45 1.34 -1.74 -13.45
C CYS A 45 -0.04 -2.14 -12.94
N ILE A 46 -0.69 -1.29 -12.13
CA ILE A 46 -2.04 -1.55 -11.60
C ILE A 46 -3.04 -1.66 -12.76
N TRP A 47 -2.98 -0.74 -13.72
CA TRP A 47 -3.84 -0.79 -14.90
C TRP A 47 -3.67 -2.09 -15.69
N LEU A 48 -2.43 -2.53 -15.89
CA LEU A 48 -2.14 -3.79 -16.58
C LEU A 48 -2.68 -5.00 -15.79
N LEU A 49 -2.46 -5.05 -14.48
CA LEU A 49 -2.98 -6.11 -13.61
C LEU A 49 -4.52 -6.18 -13.63
N LEU A 50 -5.18 -5.02 -13.57
CA LEU A 50 -6.64 -4.93 -13.68
C LEU A 50 -7.12 -5.40 -15.05
N LYS A 51 -6.41 -5.07 -16.13
CA LYS A 51 -6.74 -5.55 -17.48
C LYS A 51 -6.60 -7.06 -17.60
N LEU A 52 -5.63 -7.68 -16.93
CA LEU A 52 -5.44 -9.13 -16.89
C LEU A 52 -6.28 -9.82 -15.81
N ALA A 53 -7.10 -9.10 -15.05
CA ALA A 53 -7.83 -9.65 -13.91
C ALA A 53 -8.70 -10.86 -14.28
N ASP A 54 -9.39 -10.82 -15.43
CA ASP A 54 -10.21 -11.95 -15.91
C ASP A 54 -9.38 -13.21 -16.21
N THR A 55 -8.16 -13.03 -16.74
CA THR A 55 -7.24 -14.14 -17.00
C THR A 55 -6.64 -14.68 -15.69
N ILE A 56 -6.41 -13.81 -14.71
CA ILE A 56 -5.91 -14.17 -13.38
C ILE A 56 -6.97 -14.97 -12.61
N THR A 57 -8.23 -14.53 -12.60
CA THR A 57 -9.33 -15.24 -11.91
C THR A 57 -9.58 -16.62 -12.51
N GLN A 58 -9.52 -16.76 -13.83
CA GLN A 58 -9.66 -18.07 -14.48
C GLN A 58 -8.50 -19.03 -14.14
N GLN A 59 -7.27 -18.53 -14.04
CA GLN A 59 -6.11 -19.35 -13.68
C GLN A 59 -6.07 -19.73 -12.19
N LEU A 60 -6.45 -18.83 -11.28
CA LEU A 60 -6.46 -19.11 -9.85
C LEU A 60 -7.59 -20.08 -9.45
N GLY A 61 -8.70 -20.05 -10.18
CA GLY A 61 -9.89 -20.83 -9.86
C GLY A 61 -10.48 -20.50 -8.47
N THR A 62 -11.50 -21.25 -8.08
CA THR A 62 -12.27 -20.98 -6.85
C THR A 62 -11.45 -21.19 -5.57
N ILE A 63 -10.55 -22.19 -5.58
CA ILE A 63 -9.68 -22.50 -4.42
C ILE A 63 -8.63 -21.41 -4.23
N GLY A 64 -7.98 -20.97 -5.32
CA GLY A 64 -6.97 -19.91 -5.27
C GLY A 64 -7.54 -18.60 -4.77
N ILE A 65 -8.74 -18.21 -5.25
CA ILE A 65 -9.44 -17.01 -4.77
C ILE A 65 -9.70 -17.09 -3.26
N ASN A 66 -10.19 -18.23 -2.76
CA ASN A 66 -10.47 -18.39 -1.33
C ASN A 66 -9.21 -18.26 -0.46
N ILE A 67 -8.07 -18.77 -0.94
CA ILE A 67 -6.76 -18.62 -0.27
C ILE A 67 -6.36 -17.15 -0.24
N VAL A 68 -6.46 -16.44 -1.37
CA VAL A 68 -6.11 -15.01 -1.45
C VAL A 68 -6.99 -14.18 -0.52
N THR A 69 -8.31 -14.44 -0.45
CA THR A 69 -9.20 -13.75 0.50
C THR A 69 -8.78 -13.97 1.94
N ARG A 70 -8.38 -15.21 2.30
CA ARG A 70 -7.90 -15.51 3.65
C ARG A 70 -6.58 -14.80 3.96
N LEU A 71 -5.66 -14.76 3.00
CA LEU A 71 -4.40 -14.02 3.11
C LEU A 71 -4.64 -12.52 3.28
N MET A 72 -5.54 -11.92 2.50
CA MET A 72 -5.89 -10.50 2.65
C MET A 72 -6.42 -10.20 4.05
N GLY A 73 -7.22 -11.09 4.64
CA GLY A 73 -7.67 -10.98 6.03
C GLY A 73 -6.51 -11.01 7.04
N LEU A 74 -5.53 -11.90 6.83
CA LEU A 74 -4.33 -11.97 7.68
C LEU A 74 -3.43 -10.73 7.53
N ILE A 75 -3.24 -10.23 6.30
CA ILE A 75 -2.49 -9.01 6.03
C ILE A 75 -3.17 -7.81 6.69
N LEU A 76 -4.50 -7.70 6.59
CA LEU A 76 -5.26 -6.63 7.23
C LEU A 76 -5.10 -6.66 8.75
N ALA A 77 -5.11 -7.85 9.36
CA ALA A 77 -4.87 -7.99 10.79
C ALA A 77 -3.45 -7.55 11.18
N ALA A 78 -2.44 -7.93 10.39
CA ALA A 78 -1.06 -7.50 10.62
C ALA A 78 -0.90 -5.97 10.51
N MET A 79 -1.47 -5.36 9.47
CA MET A 79 -1.46 -3.90 9.31
C MET A 79 -2.21 -3.18 10.45
N ALA A 80 -3.29 -3.77 10.96
CA ALA A 80 -4.01 -3.20 12.10
C ALA A 80 -3.12 -3.18 13.36
N VAL A 81 -2.40 -4.27 13.63
CA VAL A 81 -1.43 -4.33 14.74
C VAL A 81 -0.28 -3.35 14.52
N GLU A 82 0.23 -3.23 13.29
CA GLU A 82 1.26 -2.25 12.93
C GLU A 82 0.80 -0.82 13.23
N PHE A 83 -0.41 -0.42 12.79
CA PHE A 83 -0.94 0.91 13.09
C PHE A 83 -1.19 1.15 14.59
N ILE A 84 -1.64 0.13 15.33
CA ILE A 84 -1.79 0.23 16.79
C ILE A 84 -0.42 0.44 17.45
N ALA A 85 0.59 -0.34 17.07
CA ALA A 85 1.94 -0.21 17.61
C ALA A 85 2.55 1.17 17.31
N HIS A 86 2.44 1.64 16.06
CA HIS A 86 2.88 2.98 15.66
C HIS A 86 2.11 4.11 16.38
N GLY A 87 0.80 3.93 16.61
CA GLY A 87 -0.01 4.88 17.37
C GLY A 87 0.39 4.95 18.85
N LEU A 88 0.65 3.80 19.47
CA LEU A 88 1.06 3.71 20.87
C LEU A 88 2.45 4.30 21.12
N THR A 89 3.42 4.03 20.24
CA THR A 89 4.77 4.62 20.34
C THR A 89 4.75 6.14 20.15
N GLY A 90 3.85 6.65 19.29
CA GLY A 90 3.65 8.09 19.13
C GLY A 90 3.00 8.77 20.35
N LEU A 91 2.09 8.08 21.05
CA LEU A 91 1.38 8.62 22.23
C LEU A 91 2.20 8.54 23.53
N PHE A 92 3.02 7.50 23.70
CA PHE A 92 3.85 7.29 24.88
C PHE A 92 5.33 7.19 24.51
N PRO A 93 5.99 8.31 24.16
CA PRO A 93 7.42 8.32 23.80
C PRO A 93 8.35 7.90 24.96
N GLN A 94 7.85 7.81 26.20
CA GLN A 94 8.59 7.36 27.38
C GLN A 94 8.66 5.82 27.53
N LEU A 95 7.86 5.04 26.80
CA LEU A 95 7.96 3.55 26.76
C LEU A 95 8.92 3.05 25.66
N ALA A 96 9.37 3.94 24.78
CA ALA A 96 10.33 3.64 23.71
C ALA A 96 11.80 3.85 24.14
N GLY A 97 12.04 3.91 25.45
CA GLY A 97 13.38 3.91 26.07
C GLY A 97 13.79 2.52 26.51
#